data_AF-A0A7V7PQ77-F1
#
_entry.id   AF-A0A7V7PQ77-F1
#
_cell.length_a   1.000
_cell.length_b   1.000
_cell.length_c   1.000
_cell.angle_alpha   90.00
_cell.angle_beta   90.00
_cell.angle_gamma   90.00
#
_symmetry.space_group_name_H-M   'P 1'
#
loop_
_entity.id
_entity.type
_entity.pdbx_description
1 polymer ?
#
loop_
_entity_poly.entity_id
_entity_poly.type
_entity_poly.pdbx_seq_one_letter_code
_entity_poly.pdbx_strand_id
1 'polypeptide(L)'
;MNFSLDDLMPSQRRLLAKLCGTDAPATAIGCEISELSDAEVITAQTMFPLGLIEVVDGWRGTHWLMLTVVAQRMMIEGLTE
;
A
#
# COMPACT_ATOMS: atom_id res chain seq x y z
N MET A 1 8.07 -12.75 -10.94
CA MET A 1 8.04 -13.15 -9.53
C MET A 1 6.58 -13.36 -9.20
N ASN A 2 6.14 -14.61 -8.96
CA ASN A 2 4.77 -14.87 -8.49
C ASN A 2 4.77 -14.62 -6.98
N PHE A 3 4.17 -13.51 -6.57
CA PHE A 3 4.11 -13.07 -5.18
C PHE A 3 2.62 -12.97 -4.82
N SER A 4 2.18 -13.68 -3.76
CA SER A 4 0.78 -13.73 -3.33
C SER A 4 0.57 -12.91 -2.06
N LEU A 5 -0.68 -12.53 -1.76
CA LEU A 5 -1.04 -11.89 -0.50
C LEU A 5 -0.73 -12.79 0.72
N ASP A 6 -0.73 -14.10 0.55
CA ASP A 6 -0.42 -15.05 1.62
C ASP A 6 1.04 -15.04 2.05
N ASP A 7 1.94 -14.59 1.17
CA ASP A 7 3.36 -14.44 1.46
C ASP A 7 3.66 -13.23 2.37
N LEU A 8 2.66 -12.39 2.61
CA LEU A 8 2.81 -11.16 3.39
C LEU A 8 2.58 -11.36 4.88
N MET A 9 3.43 -10.68 5.66
CA MET A 9 3.22 -10.55 7.10
C MET A 9 1.87 -9.89 7.39
N PRO A 10 1.21 -10.23 8.52
CA PRO A 10 -0.07 -9.62 8.88
C PRO A 10 -0.05 -8.09 8.93
N SER A 11 1.07 -7.48 9.33
CA SER A 11 1.24 -6.01 9.33
C SER A 11 1.24 -5.44 7.91
N GLN A 12 1.90 -6.09 6.96
CA GLN A 12 1.96 -5.67 5.56
C GLN A 12 0.58 -5.79 4.91
N ARG A 13 -0.16 -6.88 5.15
CA ARG A 13 -1.54 -7.04 4.66
C ARG A 13 -2.47 -5.96 5.21
N ARG A 14 -2.39 -5.65 6.50
CA ARG A 14 -3.17 -4.56 7.10
C ARG A 14 -2.84 -3.20 6.49
N LEU A 15 -1.56 -2.92 6.27
CA LEU A 15 -1.15 -1.68 5.63
C LEU A 15 -1.63 -1.61 4.18
N LEU A 16 -1.51 -2.70 3.40
CA LEU A 16 -2.06 -2.75 2.04
C LEU A 16 -3.57 -2.51 2.04
N ALA A 17 -4.34 -3.13 2.93
CA ALA A 17 -5.78 -2.92 3.05
C ALA A 17 -6.13 -1.47 3.42
N LYS A 18 -5.39 -0.85 4.35
CA LYS A 18 -5.53 0.57 4.70
C LYS A 18 -5.26 1.45 3.48
N LEU A 19 -4.14 1.24 2.80
CA LEU A 19 -3.76 2.01 1.62
C LEU A 19 -4.78 1.83 0.51
N CYS A 20 -5.33 0.62 0.35
CA CYS A 20 -6.35 0.24 -0.65
C CYS A 20 -7.64 1.07 -0.54
N GLY A 21 -7.90 1.73 0.60
CA GLY A 21 -9.11 2.52 0.83
C GLY A 21 -10.35 1.62 0.82
N THR A 22 -10.86 1.25 1.99
CA THR A 22 -11.94 0.25 2.11
C THR A 22 -13.30 0.68 1.55
N ASP A 23 -13.45 1.85 0.91
CA ASP A 23 -14.76 2.39 0.45
C ASP A 23 -14.74 3.41 -0.73
N ALA A 24 -13.69 3.53 -1.55
CA ALA A 24 -13.62 4.60 -2.56
C ALA A 24 -13.45 4.12 -4.02
N PRO A 25 -14.18 4.69 -5.01
CA PRO A 25 -14.07 4.30 -6.40
C PRO A 25 -12.79 4.87 -7.07
N ALA A 26 -11.94 3.94 -7.50
CA ALA A 26 -11.20 3.90 -8.76
C ALA A 26 -10.05 4.88 -9.11
N THR A 27 -9.67 5.93 -8.36
CA THR A 27 -8.59 6.82 -8.91
C THR A 27 -7.51 7.42 -7.99
N ALA A 28 -7.51 7.22 -6.68
CA ALA A 28 -6.31 7.50 -5.87
C ALA A 28 -6.36 6.75 -4.56
N ILE A 29 -5.42 5.82 -4.37
CA ILE A 29 -5.36 4.87 -3.25
C ILE A 29 -3.95 4.98 -2.64
N GLY A 30 -3.88 5.54 -1.44
CA GLY A 30 -2.66 5.83 -0.70
C GLY A 30 -2.95 6.65 0.56
N CYS A 31 -1.93 6.90 1.36
CA CYS A 31 -2.03 7.65 2.62
C CYS A 31 -0.87 8.64 2.69
N GLU A 32 -1.13 9.85 3.17
CA GLU A 32 -0.05 10.80 3.41
C GLU A 32 0.87 10.22 4.51
N ILE A 33 2.19 10.28 4.31
CA ILE A 33 3.16 9.68 5.24
C ILE A 33 3.04 10.27 6.65
N SER A 34 2.63 11.54 6.75
CA SER A 34 2.40 12.24 8.03
C SER A 34 1.23 11.67 8.84
N GLU A 35 0.33 10.91 8.22
CA GLU A 35 -0.83 10.25 8.85
C GLU A 35 -0.54 8.79 9.24
N LEU A 36 0.67 8.29 8.92
CA LEU A 36 1.11 6.97 9.31
C LEU A 36 1.78 6.99 10.67
N SER A 37 1.48 6.00 11.49
CA SER A 37 2.27 5.71 12.69
C SER A 37 3.68 5.24 12.31
N ASP A 38 4.65 5.41 13.23
CA ASP A 38 6.03 4.92 13.03
C ASP A 38 6.08 3.44 12.65
N ALA A 39 5.21 2.62 13.25
CA ALA A 39 5.13 1.18 12.94
C ALA A 39 4.65 0.92 11.51
N GLU A 40 3.72 1.73 11.00
CA GLU A 40 3.26 1.65 9.61
C GLU A 40 4.34 2.13 8.64
N VAL A 41 5.07 3.19 8.98
CA VAL A 41 6.22 3.67 8.17
C VAL A 41 7.32 2.61 8.11
N ILE A 42 7.67 1.98 9.23
CA ILE A 42 8.64 0.87 9.26
C ILE A 42 8.12 -0.31 8.43
N THR A 43 6.84 -0.64 8.53
CA THR A 43 6.23 -1.70 7.72
C THR A 43 6.33 -1.37 6.23
N ALA A 44 6.02 -0.13 5.84
CA ALA A 44 6.13 0.36 4.47
C ALA A 44 7.57 0.21 3.95
N GLN A 45 8.58 0.52 4.76
CA GLN A 45 9.98 0.35 4.37
C GLN A 45 10.32 -1.08 3.95
N THR A 46 9.73 -2.09 4.61
CA THR A 46 9.92 -3.50 4.23
C THR A 46 9.25 -3.89 2.93
N MET A 47 8.34 -3.06 2.41
CA MET A 47 7.53 -3.33 1.23
C MET A 47 8.07 -2.64 -0.04
N PHE A 48 8.95 -1.64 0.07
CA PHE A 48 9.61 -1.04 -1.10
C PHE A 48 10.41 -2.05 -1.92
N PRO A 49 11.26 -2.92 -1.32
CA PRO A 49 12.01 -3.92 -2.09
C PRO A 49 11.11 -4.94 -2.79
N LEU A 50 9.87 -5.11 -2.30
CA LEU A 50 8.87 -6.00 -2.88
C LEU A 50 8.13 -5.34 -4.06
N GLY A 51 8.33 -4.04 -4.30
CA GLY A 51 7.66 -3.30 -5.38
C GLY A 51 6.15 -3.13 -5.19
N LEU A 52 5.66 -3.23 -3.94
CA LEU A 52 4.23 -3.16 -3.64
C LEU A 52 3.73 -1.74 -3.39
N ILE A 53 4.63 -0.86 -2.98
CA ILE A 53 4.31 0.54 -2.69
C ILE A 53 5.37 1.46 -3.28
N GLU A 54 4.97 2.71 -3.48
CA GLU A 54 5.83 3.79 -3.95
C GLU A 54 5.55 5.07 -3.15
N VAL A 55 6.53 5.98 -3.15
CA VAL A 55 6.35 7.32 -2.59
C VAL A 55 6.14 8.29 -3.76
N VAL A 56 5.10 9.09 -3.66
CA VAL A 56 4.78 10.13 -4.64
C VAL A 56 4.78 11.48 -3.94
N ASP A 57 5.43 12.46 -4.57
CA ASP A 57 5.40 13.83 -4.10
C ASP A 57 4.06 14.48 -4.46
N GLY A 58 3.36 14.97 -3.44
CA GLY A 58 2.11 15.70 -3.57
C GLY A 58 2.30 17.21 -3.58
N TRP A 59 1.18 17.94 -3.54
CA TRP A 59 1.21 19.40 -3.47
C TRP A 59 1.77 19.85 -2.11
N ARG A 60 2.43 21.02 -2.09
CA ARG A 60 3.02 21.65 -0.89
C ARG A 60 4.06 20.80 -0.14
N GLY A 61 4.77 19.91 -0.84
CA GLY A 61 5.81 19.09 -0.23
C GLY A 61 5.27 17.97 0.66
N THR A 62 4.00 17.59 0.47
CA THR A 62 3.46 16.38 1.07
C THR A 62 4.05 15.15 0.38
N HIS A 63 4.25 14.08 1.13
CA HIS A 63 4.73 12.82 0.60
C HIS A 63 3.66 11.75 0.85
N TRP A 64 3.31 11.02 -0.21
CA TRP A 64 2.22 10.06 -0.19
C TRP A 64 2.76 8.66 -0.40
N LEU A 65 2.33 7.74 0.44
CA LEU A 65 2.57 6.31 0.27
C LEU A 65 1.43 5.72 -0.57
N MET A 66 1.75 5.26 -1.76
CA MET A 66 0.78 4.78 -2.74
C MET A 66 0.98 3.29 -3.02
N LEU A 67 -0.10 2.57 -3.35
CA LEU A 67 0.00 1.21 -3.88
C LEU A 67 0.47 1.25 -5.34
N THR A 68 1.45 0.41 -5.70
CA THR A 68 1.79 0.22 -7.11
C THR A 68 0.65 -0.48 -7.86
N VAL A 69 0.62 -0.38 -9.18
CA VAL A 69 -0.37 -1.07 -10.03
C VAL A 69 -0.37 -2.58 -9.78
N VAL A 70 0.79 -3.17 -9.50
CA VAL A 70 0.92 -4.61 -9.19
C VAL A 70 0.20 -4.93 -7.88
N ALA A 71 0.47 -4.17 -6.81
CA ALA A 71 -0.18 -4.38 -5.53
C ALA A 71 -1.70 -4.13 -5.59
N GLN A 72 -2.15 -3.14 -6.35
CA GLN A 72 -3.58 -2.89 -6.57
C GLN A 72 -4.26 -4.11 -7.21
N ARG A 73 -3.66 -4.71 -8.23
CA ARG A 73 -4.18 -5.93 -8.85
C ARG A 73 -4.21 -7.10 -7.89
N MET A 74 -3.14 -7.32 -7.13
CA MET A 74 -3.11 -8.36 -6.10
C MET A 74 -4.22 -8.20 -5.07
N MET A 75 -4.49 -6.96 -4.63
CA MET A 75 -5.58 -6.68 -3.70
C MET A 75 -6.95 -6.96 -4.31
N ILE A 76 -7.18 -6.60 -5.57
CA ILE A 76 -8.45 -6.89 -6.27
C ILE A 76 -8.66 -8.40 -6.46
N GLU A 77 -7.63 -9.11 -6.92
CA GLU A 77 -7.70 -10.56 -7.21
C GLU A 77 -7.76 -11.40 -5.93
N GLY A 78 -7.04 -11.00 -4.87
CA GLY A 78 -7.07 -11.70 -3.58
C GLY A 78 -8.29 -11.38 -2.69
N LEU A 79 -9.08 -10.36 -3.04
CA LEU A 79 -10.38 -10.09 -2.41
C LEU A 79 -11.53 -10.87 -3.06
N THR A 80 -11.30 -11.57 -4.17
CA THR A 80 -12.31 -12.35 -4.91
C THR A 80 -12.37 -13.84 -4.57
N GLU A 81 -11.59 -14.32 -3.60
CA GLU A 81 -11.67 -15.70 -3.06
C GLU A 81 -12.46 -15.79 -1.74
#